data_AF-A0A2S7T7N7-F1
#
_entry.id   AF-A0A2S7T7N7-F1
#
_cell.length_a   1.000
_cell.length_b   1.000
_cell.length_c   1.000
_cell.angle_alpha   90.00
_cell.angle_beta   90.00
_cell.angle_gamma   90.00
#
_symmetry.space_group_name_H-M   'P 1'
#
loop_
_entity.id
_entity.type
_entity.pdbx_description
1 polymer ?
#
loop_
_entity_poly.entity_id
_entity_poly.type
_entity_poly.pdbx_seq_one_letter_code
_entity_poly.pdbx_strand_id
1 'polypeptide(L)'
;MKTTKVLFWLLALVFVACETENLEDALNTESTELESTVDAVNLEVAVEESLNVLDDIAMYSSYFHGINDLTFSKDDDQEWRGRSGFFRECSDFSIVKEGNTLTITIVFNGECEDENGNVITGTIVKVESYNEGSSENSLTVTDLAINGYLINGSRSYSHTRSNENGNPEMSGNFDLTVVTEAGTVSKAGSRKVEITEGADTETWVDNVKTITGFSTYTTLDGATFSVEITTPLVKPAACKFIVSGVKTYTTPTGTSTLDFGDGTCDGFALYTNEAGEQMEVVLGKKRRDHDDDDDDDEDDDEDEDEDEDDDEDDEDDSDEDDSDDEDGNDEAGSVRCVLITPCTEKVFEDEGELYVVSEQTDNGLMIWVKNMDDEVIYEEVCQEEGEVSLECSSESDEEGN
;
A
#
# COMPACT_ATOMS: atom_id res chain seq x y z
N MET A 1 52.80 -71.56 36.70
CA MET A 1 53.28 -70.16 36.84
C MET A 1 53.68 -69.63 35.47
N LYS A 2 52.83 -68.83 34.84
CA LYS A 2 53.16 -67.55 34.18
C LYS A 2 51.94 -67.11 33.37
N THR A 3 51.54 -65.90 33.68
CA THR A 3 50.29 -65.20 33.42
C THR A 3 50.07 -64.86 31.95
N THR A 4 48.85 -65.11 31.51
CA THR A 4 48.17 -64.63 30.30
C THR A 4 48.15 -63.10 30.26
N LYS A 5 48.42 -62.49 29.09
CA LYS A 5 48.00 -61.12 28.78
C LYS A 5 47.21 -61.15 27.48
N VAL A 6 45.89 -61.16 27.60
CA VAL A 6 44.95 -60.90 26.52
C VAL A 6 44.81 -59.39 26.43
N LEU A 7 45.26 -58.80 25.32
CA LEU A 7 45.10 -57.39 25.02
C LEU A 7 43.76 -57.23 24.27
N PHE A 8 42.72 -56.83 25.00
CA PHE A 8 41.41 -56.49 24.45
C PHE A 8 41.50 -55.06 23.87
N TRP A 9 41.40 -54.92 22.55
CA TRP A 9 41.29 -53.60 21.90
C TRP A 9 39.81 -53.25 21.85
N LEU A 10 39.38 -52.40 22.79
CA LEU A 10 38.00 -51.92 22.92
C LEU A 10 37.87 -50.70 22.00
N LEU A 11 37.27 -50.90 20.83
CA LEU A 11 36.87 -49.83 19.92
C LEU A 11 35.72 -49.07 20.57
N ALA A 12 36.00 -47.89 21.11
CA ALA A 12 34.98 -47.00 21.64
C ALA A 12 34.22 -46.36 20.46
N LEU A 13 33.03 -46.88 20.17
CA LEU A 13 32.00 -46.17 19.41
C LEU A 13 31.52 -45.02 20.28
N VAL A 14 32.00 -43.82 20.01
CA VAL A 14 31.42 -42.59 20.54
C VAL A 14 30.16 -42.34 19.72
N PHE A 15 29.01 -42.71 20.28
CA PHE A 15 27.74 -42.13 19.84
C PHE A 15 27.73 -40.68 20.33
N VAL A 16 27.91 -39.74 19.40
CA VAL A 16 27.49 -38.35 19.62
C VAL A 16 25.97 -38.39 19.56
N ALA A 17 25.33 -38.41 20.72
CA ALA A 17 23.93 -38.01 20.82
C ALA A 17 23.90 -36.51 20.54
N CYS A 18 23.29 -36.12 19.42
CA CYS A 18 22.88 -34.74 19.20
C CYS A 18 21.71 -34.50 20.16
N GLU A 19 21.86 -33.60 21.13
CA GLU A 19 20.74 -33.07 21.91
C GLU A 19 19.80 -32.34 20.95
N THR A 20 18.73 -33.01 20.52
CA THR A 20 17.68 -32.44 19.66
C THR A 20 16.82 -31.42 20.40
N GLU A 21 16.92 -31.34 21.73
CA GLU A 21 16.09 -30.47 22.59
C GLU A 21 16.45 -28.97 22.47
N ASN A 22 17.57 -28.61 21.82
CA ASN A 22 17.96 -27.21 21.61
C ASN A 22 17.76 -26.72 20.15
N LEU A 23 17.41 -27.61 19.21
CA LEU A 23 17.27 -27.23 17.80
C LEU A 23 15.86 -26.72 17.50
N GLU A 24 14.83 -27.33 18.11
CA GLU A 24 13.44 -26.89 18.00
C GLU A 24 13.22 -25.52 18.69
N ASP A 25 13.86 -25.29 19.84
CA ASP A 25 13.80 -24.02 20.56
C ASP A 25 14.54 -22.88 19.81
N ALA A 26 15.66 -23.21 19.15
CA ALA A 26 16.39 -22.26 18.31
C ALA A 26 15.61 -21.90 17.03
N LEU A 27 15.02 -22.89 16.34
CA LEU A 27 14.21 -22.66 15.14
C LEU A 27 12.93 -21.88 15.45
N ASN A 28 12.26 -22.18 16.57
CA ASN A 28 11.08 -21.43 16.99
C ASN A 28 11.42 -19.99 17.42
N THR A 29 12.60 -19.77 18.01
CA THR A 29 13.04 -18.40 18.34
C THR A 29 13.32 -17.61 17.06
N GLU A 30 14.03 -18.19 16.09
CA GLU A 30 14.31 -17.52 14.80
C GLU A 30 13.04 -17.23 14.01
N SER A 31 12.06 -18.15 13.97
CA SER A 31 10.79 -17.91 13.28
C SER A 31 9.95 -16.80 13.94
N THR A 32 9.92 -16.76 15.27
CA THR A 32 9.18 -15.73 16.03
C THR A 32 9.83 -14.35 15.88
N GLU A 33 11.16 -14.29 15.87
CA GLU A 33 11.89 -13.04 15.61
C GLU A 33 11.65 -12.54 14.18
N LEU A 34 11.66 -13.44 13.20
CA LEU A 34 11.35 -13.10 11.80
C LEU A 34 9.93 -12.54 11.65
N GLU A 35 8.91 -13.22 12.18
CA GLU A 35 7.51 -12.78 12.15
C GLU A 35 7.34 -11.40 12.81
N SER A 36 7.94 -11.19 13.98
CA SER A 36 7.92 -9.89 14.66
C SER A 36 8.60 -8.77 13.86
N THR A 37 9.65 -9.08 13.09
CA THR A 37 10.29 -8.08 12.22
C THR A 37 9.44 -7.73 11.01
N VAL A 38 8.75 -8.71 10.44
CA VAL A 38 7.84 -8.51 9.30
C VAL A 38 6.66 -7.63 9.69
N ASP A 39 6.07 -7.84 10.86
CA ASP A 39 4.99 -6.99 11.36
C ASP A 39 5.42 -5.53 11.56
N ALA A 40 6.63 -5.33 12.10
CA ALA A 40 7.19 -3.99 12.24
C ALA A 40 7.42 -3.30 10.88
N VAL A 41 7.84 -4.06 9.86
CA VAL A 41 8.01 -3.57 8.49
C VAL A 41 6.66 -3.26 7.85
N ASN A 42 5.67 -4.15 7.96
CA ASN A 42 4.31 -3.92 7.46
C ASN A 42 3.70 -2.64 8.04
N LEU A 43 3.85 -2.42 9.35
CA LEU A 43 3.37 -1.20 9.98
C LEU A 43 4.17 0.03 9.51
N GLU A 44 5.49 -0.07 9.33
CA GLU A 44 6.31 1.02 8.78
C GLU A 44 5.91 1.39 7.35
N VAL A 45 5.51 0.42 6.54
CA VAL A 45 4.97 0.60 5.18
C VAL A 45 3.64 1.37 5.22
N ALA A 46 2.72 1.00 6.10
CA ALA A 46 1.48 1.77 6.29
C ALA A 46 1.74 3.23 6.74
N VAL A 47 2.76 3.45 7.58
CA VAL A 47 3.20 4.81 7.95
C VAL A 47 3.82 5.54 6.74
N GLU A 48 4.49 4.84 5.83
CA GLU A 48 5.01 5.42 4.58
C GLU A 48 3.89 5.87 3.64
N GLU A 49 2.84 5.07 3.49
CA GLU A 49 1.66 5.44 2.69
C GLU A 49 0.97 6.67 3.25
N SER A 50 0.85 6.74 4.57
CA SER A 50 0.37 7.93 5.25
C SER A 50 1.23 9.17 4.97
N LEU A 51 2.56 9.01 4.94
CA LEU A 51 3.47 10.09 4.55
C LEU A 51 3.27 10.52 3.10
N ASN A 52 2.96 9.60 2.18
CA ASN A 52 2.65 9.92 0.79
C ASN A 52 1.38 10.76 0.68
N VAL A 53 0.32 10.40 1.40
CA VAL A 53 -0.91 11.22 1.48
C VAL A 53 -0.56 12.60 2.02
N LEU A 54 0.18 12.68 3.13
CA LEU A 54 0.61 13.97 3.68
C LEU A 54 1.50 14.78 2.73
N ASP A 55 2.28 14.13 1.86
CA ASP A 55 3.06 14.82 0.82
C ASP A 55 2.14 15.48 -0.19
N ASP A 56 1.12 14.76 -0.66
CA ASP A 56 0.17 15.30 -1.61
C ASP A 56 -0.63 16.46 -1.02
N ILE A 57 -1.06 16.34 0.24
CA ILE A 57 -1.68 17.46 0.97
C ILE A 57 -0.70 18.63 1.10
N ALA A 58 0.57 18.37 1.44
CA ALA A 58 1.57 19.41 1.60
C ALA A 58 1.87 20.15 0.30
N MET A 59 1.93 19.43 -0.83
CA MET A 59 2.27 19.97 -2.15
C MET A 59 1.08 20.65 -2.84
N TYR A 60 -0.11 20.05 -2.80
CA TYR A 60 -1.22 20.44 -3.68
C TYR A 60 -2.34 21.24 -3.01
N SER A 61 -2.48 21.21 -1.67
CA SER A 61 -3.58 21.91 -0.96
C SER A 61 -3.64 23.42 -1.21
N SER A 62 -2.50 24.09 -1.38
CA SER A 62 -2.45 25.54 -1.63
C SER A 62 -2.74 25.92 -3.08
N TYR A 63 -2.46 25.02 -4.04
CA TYR A 63 -2.75 25.21 -5.46
C TYR A 63 -4.27 25.28 -5.70
N PHE A 64 -5.03 24.43 -4.99
CA PHE A 64 -6.49 24.37 -5.08
C PHE A 64 -7.15 25.75 -4.93
N HIS A 65 -6.76 26.54 -3.95
CA HIS A 65 -7.50 27.76 -3.62
C HIS A 65 -7.08 29.00 -4.41
N GLY A 66 -6.22 28.85 -5.42
CA GLY A 66 -5.78 29.98 -6.23
C GLY A 66 -5.18 31.12 -5.41
N ILE A 67 -4.53 30.77 -4.28
CA ILE A 67 -3.95 31.72 -3.33
C ILE A 67 -2.64 32.24 -3.92
N ASN A 68 -2.85 33.11 -4.90
CA ASN A 68 -2.07 34.29 -5.28
C ASN A 68 -0.55 34.09 -5.37
N ASP A 69 -0.07 33.91 -6.60
CA ASP A 69 1.26 34.33 -7.06
C ASP A 69 2.45 33.40 -6.75
N LEU A 70 2.22 32.24 -6.11
CA LEU A 70 3.28 31.38 -5.56
C LEU A 70 3.20 29.92 -6.02
N THR A 71 2.84 29.70 -7.28
CA THR A 71 2.78 28.38 -7.93
C THR A 71 4.17 27.73 -8.00
N PHE A 72 4.31 26.53 -7.43
CA PHE A 72 5.47 25.65 -7.58
C PHE A 72 5.27 24.67 -8.75
N SER A 73 4.58 25.11 -9.80
CA SER A 73 4.57 24.48 -11.13
C SER A 73 5.60 25.21 -12.00
N LYS A 74 6.09 24.56 -13.06
CA LYS A 74 6.97 25.24 -14.01
C LYS A 74 6.23 26.33 -14.81
N ASP A 75 4.90 26.25 -14.88
CA ASP A 75 4.07 27.23 -15.59
C ASP A 75 3.55 28.35 -14.69
N ASP A 76 3.68 29.59 -15.18
CA ASP A 76 3.34 30.84 -14.48
C ASP A 76 1.94 31.37 -14.88
N ASP A 77 1.17 30.58 -15.62
CA ASP A 77 -0.12 30.99 -16.21
C ASP A 77 -1.24 31.05 -15.15
N GLN A 78 -1.76 32.27 -14.96
CA GLN A 78 -2.66 32.64 -13.85
C GLN A 78 -4.14 32.24 -14.03
N GLU A 79 -4.53 31.61 -15.15
CA GLU A 79 -5.93 31.38 -15.52
C GLU A 79 -6.58 30.15 -14.85
N TRP A 80 -5.79 29.32 -14.18
CA TRP A 80 -6.18 27.92 -13.87
C TRP A 80 -6.42 27.62 -12.38
N ARG A 81 -6.66 28.67 -11.61
CA ARG A 81 -6.95 28.62 -10.17
C ARG A 81 -8.22 27.80 -9.88
N GLY A 82 -8.19 26.85 -8.94
CA GLY A 82 -9.44 26.27 -8.40
C GLY A 82 -9.78 24.82 -8.74
N ARG A 83 -8.98 24.10 -9.54
CA ARG A 83 -9.44 22.86 -10.21
C ARG A 83 -8.64 21.59 -9.92
N SER A 84 -7.86 21.52 -8.82
CA SER A 84 -7.02 20.34 -8.58
C SER A 84 -7.78 19.04 -8.31
N GLY A 85 -9.08 19.06 -7.98
CA GLY A 85 -9.87 17.84 -7.74
C GLY A 85 -9.49 17.03 -6.49
N PHE A 86 -8.36 17.36 -5.84
CA PHE A 86 -7.71 16.56 -4.79
C PHE A 86 -8.56 16.32 -3.53
N PHE A 87 -9.46 17.26 -3.19
CA PHE A 87 -10.41 17.08 -2.09
C PHE A 87 -11.82 17.36 -2.61
N ARG A 88 -12.57 16.30 -2.93
CA ARG A 88 -13.98 16.42 -3.33
C ARG A 88 -14.88 16.46 -2.09
N GLU A 89 -15.73 17.47 -2.00
CA GLU A 89 -16.98 17.62 -1.21
C GLU A 89 -17.06 17.25 0.29
N CYS A 90 -16.12 16.51 0.87
CA CYS A 90 -16.23 15.91 2.20
C CYS A 90 -15.38 16.60 3.30
N SER A 91 -14.56 17.59 2.93
CA SER A 91 -13.69 18.33 3.87
C SER A 91 -14.02 19.82 3.95
N ASP A 92 -14.05 20.36 5.16
CA ASP A 92 -14.17 21.79 5.44
C ASP A 92 -12.80 22.48 5.44
N PHE A 93 -12.75 23.70 4.90
CA PHE A 93 -11.54 24.51 4.84
C PHE A 93 -11.72 25.85 5.52
N SER A 94 -10.68 26.27 6.25
CA SER A 94 -10.55 27.62 6.79
C SER A 94 -9.18 28.20 6.44
N ILE A 95 -9.17 29.41 5.88
CA ILE A 95 -7.96 30.08 5.43
C ILE A 95 -7.84 31.43 6.13
N VAL A 96 -6.72 31.65 6.79
CA VAL A 96 -6.38 32.91 7.46
C VAL A 96 -5.06 33.42 6.90
N LYS A 97 -5.06 34.63 6.33
CA LYS A 97 -3.86 35.30 5.83
C LYS A 97 -3.47 36.46 6.73
N GLU A 98 -2.25 36.43 7.26
CA GLU A 98 -1.67 37.49 8.10
C GLU A 98 -0.29 37.88 7.58
N GLY A 99 -0.17 39.06 6.97
CA GLY A 99 1.08 39.49 6.34
C GLY A 99 1.51 38.55 5.22
N ASN A 100 2.68 37.90 5.39
CA ASN A 100 3.23 36.92 4.44
C ASN A 100 3.04 35.47 4.89
N THR A 101 2.23 35.25 5.92
CA THR A 101 1.91 33.93 6.44
C THR A 101 0.47 33.58 6.08
N LEU A 102 0.28 32.34 5.63
CA LEU A 102 -0.99 31.73 5.30
C LEU A 102 -1.21 30.53 6.21
N THR A 103 -2.32 30.50 6.93
CA THR A 103 -2.74 29.35 7.73
C THR A 103 -3.96 28.73 7.07
N ILE A 104 -3.85 27.46 6.69
CA ILE A 104 -4.88 26.63 6.10
C ILE A 104 -5.24 25.56 7.12
N THR A 105 -6.51 25.49 7.51
CA THR A 105 -7.05 24.41 8.34
C THR A 105 -7.97 23.58 7.46
N ILE A 106 -7.72 22.27 7.42
CA ILE A 106 -8.50 21.28 6.67
C ILE A 106 -9.11 20.34 7.70
N VAL A 107 -10.43 20.19 7.68
CA VAL A 107 -11.16 19.28 8.55
C VAL A 107 -11.89 18.28 7.67
N PHE A 108 -11.49 17.02 7.73
CA PHE A 108 -12.12 15.92 7.03
C PHE A 108 -13.29 15.41 7.87
N ASN A 109 -14.51 15.72 7.43
CA ASN A 109 -15.74 15.35 8.13
C ASN A 109 -16.29 14.06 7.51
N GLY A 110 -16.22 12.95 8.25
CA GLY A 110 -16.58 11.63 7.72
C GLY A 110 -15.43 10.98 6.98
N GLU A 111 -15.72 9.96 6.18
CA GLU A 111 -14.75 9.15 5.43
C GLU A 111 -14.42 9.81 4.09
N CYS A 112 -13.50 10.77 4.10
CA CYS A 112 -13.02 11.39 2.87
C CYS A 112 -12.10 10.45 2.11
N GLU A 113 -12.42 10.13 0.87
CA GLU A 113 -11.55 9.33 0.02
C GLU A 113 -10.73 10.20 -0.94
N ASP A 114 -9.42 9.99 -1.01
CA ASP A 114 -8.56 10.59 -2.04
C ASP A 114 -8.58 9.78 -3.35
N GLU A 115 -7.95 10.29 -4.42
CA GLU A 115 -7.97 9.60 -5.72
C GLU A 115 -7.23 8.24 -5.73
N ASN A 116 -6.47 7.93 -4.67
CA ASN A 116 -5.79 6.65 -4.51
C ASN A 116 -6.59 5.69 -3.59
N GLY A 117 -7.82 6.04 -3.23
CA GLY A 117 -8.69 5.24 -2.38
C GLY A 117 -8.33 5.28 -0.89
N ASN A 118 -7.54 6.27 -0.46
CA ASN A 118 -7.20 6.43 0.95
C ASN A 118 -8.33 7.15 1.68
N VAL A 119 -8.81 6.54 2.77
CA VAL A 119 -9.84 7.13 3.62
C VAL A 119 -9.18 8.00 4.68
N ILE A 120 -9.55 9.28 4.74
CA ILE A 120 -8.95 10.32 5.55
C ILE A 120 -10.02 10.93 6.45
N THR A 121 -9.77 11.00 7.75
CA THR A 121 -10.64 11.69 8.73
C THR A 121 -9.81 12.53 9.69
N GLY A 122 -10.37 13.57 10.30
CA GLY A 122 -9.67 14.38 11.30
C GLY A 122 -9.19 15.72 10.78
N THR A 123 -8.14 16.31 11.39
CA THR A 123 -7.76 17.70 11.14
C THR A 123 -6.28 17.88 10.78
N ILE A 124 -6.04 18.72 9.77
CA ILE A 124 -4.72 19.17 9.35
C ILE A 124 -4.65 20.69 9.46
N VAL A 125 -3.59 21.20 10.07
CA VAL A 125 -3.26 22.62 10.08
C VAL A 125 -1.95 22.83 9.35
N LYS A 126 -2.02 23.48 8.20
CA LYS A 126 -0.88 23.86 7.38
C LYS A 126 -0.60 25.36 7.53
N VAL A 127 0.65 25.71 7.74
CA VAL A 127 1.13 27.09 7.82
C VAL A 127 2.21 27.28 6.78
N GLU A 128 2.06 28.29 5.93
CA GLU A 128 3.03 28.64 4.89
C GLU A 128 3.52 30.06 5.11
N SER A 129 4.83 30.24 5.19
CA SER A 129 5.49 31.54 5.28
C SER A 129 6.37 31.73 4.06
N TYR A 130 5.97 32.64 3.19
CA TYR A 130 6.64 32.80 1.90
C TYR A 130 7.86 33.71 2.00
N ASN A 131 8.80 33.52 1.08
CA ASN A 131 9.97 34.36 0.83
C ASN A 131 10.13 34.53 -0.69
N GLU A 132 11.09 35.34 -1.16
CA GLU A 132 11.38 35.43 -2.61
C GLU A 132 11.88 34.07 -3.15
N GLY A 133 11.03 33.37 -3.90
CA GLY A 133 11.37 32.12 -4.60
C GLY A 133 11.31 30.83 -3.76
N SER A 134 11.00 30.92 -2.46
CA SER A 134 10.84 29.76 -1.57
C SER A 134 9.78 30.01 -0.51
N SER A 135 9.37 28.96 0.20
CA SER A 135 8.55 29.08 1.40
C SER A 135 9.06 28.20 2.52
N GLU A 136 8.89 28.65 3.76
CA GLU A 136 9.03 27.84 4.96
C GLU A 136 7.64 27.47 5.43
N ASN A 137 7.38 26.17 5.51
CA ASN A 137 6.05 25.63 5.76
C ASN A 137 6.08 24.65 6.92
N SER A 138 4.96 24.53 7.61
CA SER A 138 4.71 23.44 8.53
C SER A 138 3.34 22.83 8.31
N LEU A 139 3.22 21.55 8.58
CA LEU A 139 1.97 20.81 8.57
C LEU A 139 1.85 20.08 9.90
N THR A 140 0.79 20.34 10.65
CA THR A 140 0.47 19.69 11.91
C THR A 140 -0.75 18.81 11.70
N VAL A 141 -0.64 17.55 12.11
CA VAL A 141 -1.74 16.58 12.07
C VAL A 141 -2.15 16.27 13.50
N THR A 142 -3.45 16.34 13.78
CA THR A 142 -4.02 16.05 15.09
C THR A 142 -5.25 15.21 14.91
N ASP A 143 -5.23 14.04 15.54
CA ASP A 143 -6.27 13.02 15.43
C ASP A 143 -6.67 12.75 13.97
N LEU A 144 -5.66 12.72 13.08
CA LEU A 144 -5.86 12.45 11.66
C LEU A 144 -5.83 10.94 11.44
N ALA A 145 -6.91 10.32 10.98
CA ALA A 145 -6.89 8.93 10.56
C ALA A 145 -6.64 8.85 9.05
N ILE A 146 -5.73 7.97 8.61
CA ILE A 146 -5.52 7.61 7.21
C ILE A 146 -5.59 6.09 7.13
N ASN A 147 -6.55 5.55 6.36
CA ASN A 147 -6.78 4.11 6.23
C ASN A 147 -6.89 3.39 7.59
N GLY A 148 -7.57 4.03 8.55
CA GLY A 148 -7.73 3.56 9.92
C GLY A 148 -6.52 3.83 10.85
N TYR A 149 -5.34 4.19 10.32
CA TYR A 149 -4.19 4.52 11.17
C TYR A 149 -4.32 5.94 11.73
N LEU A 150 -4.37 6.07 13.06
CA LEU A 150 -4.49 7.37 13.73
C LEU A 150 -3.11 8.02 13.89
N ILE A 151 -2.92 9.17 13.26
CA ILE A 151 -1.65 9.85 13.08
C ILE A 151 -1.66 11.19 13.80
N ASN A 152 -0.60 11.43 14.56
CA ASN A 152 -0.36 12.68 15.24
C ASN A 152 1.07 13.16 14.97
N GLY A 153 1.28 14.48 15.00
CA GLY A 153 2.63 15.04 14.91
C GLY A 153 2.73 16.20 13.94
N SER A 154 3.93 16.42 13.41
CA SER A 154 4.20 17.57 12.58
C SER A 154 5.28 17.34 11.53
N ARG A 155 5.24 18.18 10.50
CA ARG A 155 6.21 18.29 9.42
C ARG A 155 6.64 19.74 9.29
N SER A 156 7.91 19.97 9.04
CA SER A 156 8.47 21.28 8.69
C SER A 156 9.26 21.14 7.40
N TYR A 157 8.94 21.92 6.38
CA TYR A 157 9.53 21.75 5.06
C TYR A 157 9.63 23.07 4.31
N SER A 158 10.55 23.13 3.35
CA SER A 158 10.63 24.20 2.37
C SER A 158 10.18 23.71 1.01
N HIS A 159 9.43 24.55 0.29
CA HIS A 159 9.19 24.36 -1.14
C HIS A 159 10.13 25.23 -1.95
N THR A 160 10.66 24.66 -3.03
CA THR A 160 11.46 25.32 -4.05
C THR A 160 10.79 25.11 -5.40
N ARG A 161 10.56 26.18 -6.17
CA ARG A 161 9.84 26.08 -7.46
C ARG A 161 10.62 25.31 -8.52
N SER A 162 11.93 25.46 -8.47
CA SER A 162 12.86 24.85 -9.40
C SER A 162 14.15 24.60 -8.64
N ASN A 163 14.47 23.34 -8.41
CA ASN A 163 15.76 22.91 -7.91
C ASN A 163 16.83 23.03 -9.02
N GLU A 164 18.03 22.48 -8.77
CA GLU A 164 19.14 22.50 -9.73
C GLU A 164 18.84 21.75 -11.04
N ASN A 165 17.88 20.80 -11.01
CA ASN A 165 17.42 20.04 -12.17
C ASN A 165 16.26 20.72 -12.93
N GLY A 166 15.76 21.85 -12.43
CA GLY A 166 14.59 22.51 -13.00
C GLY A 166 13.26 22.05 -12.40
N ASN A 167 13.27 21.15 -11.41
CA ASN A 167 12.07 20.48 -10.92
C ASN A 167 11.54 21.12 -9.64
N PRO A 168 10.21 21.12 -9.42
CA PRO A 168 9.64 21.44 -8.11
C PRO A 168 10.11 20.46 -7.04
N GLU A 169 10.49 20.99 -5.88
CA GLU A 169 11.00 20.19 -4.76
C GLU A 169 10.40 20.66 -3.43
N MET A 170 9.98 19.68 -2.62
CA MET A 170 9.69 19.84 -1.20
C MET A 170 10.74 19.12 -0.38
N SER A 171 11.34 19.76 0.62
CA SER A 171 12.35 19.12 1.47
C SER A 171 12.23 19.58 2.92
N GLY A 172 12.33 18.65 3.87
CA GLY A 172 12.09 18.97 5.27
C GLY A 172 12.31 17.83 6.25
N ASN A 173 11.79 18.03 7.45
CA ASN A 173 11.75 17.06 8.53
C ASN A 173 10.31 16.73 8.91
N PHE A 174 10.12 15.55 9.47
CA PHE A 174 8.85 15.12 10.04
C PHE A 174 9.10 14.37 11.36
N ASP A 175 8.10 14.41 12.23
CA ASP A 175 8.03 13.67 13.48
C ASP A 175 6.57 13.28 13.69
N LEU A 176 6.27 12.00 13.49
CA LEU A 176 4.93 11.46 13.50
C LEU A 176 4.84 10.29 14.49
N THR A 177 3.69 10.18 15.13
CA THR A 177 3.29 9.00 15.88
C THR A 177 2.06 8.37 15.24
N VAL A 178 1.99 7.05 15.27
CA VAL A 178 0.83 6.29 14.81
C VAL A 178 0.33 5.44 15.97
N VAL A 179 -0.96 5.60 16.28
CA VAL A 179 -1.63 4.84 17.33
C VAL A 179 -2.23 3.58 16.72
N THR A 180 -1.83 2.45 17.29
CA THR A 180 -2.34 1.11 17.02
C THR A 180 -3.05 0.58 18.28
N GLU A 181 -3.76 -0.53 18.17
CA GLU A 181 -4.38 -1.18 19.32
C GLU A 181 -3.35 -1.65 20.37
N ALA A 182 -2.21 -2.13 19.89
CA ALA A 182 -1.12 -2.63 20.73
C ALA A 182 -0.27 -1.51 21.37
N GLY A 183 -0.40 -0.26 20.91
CA GLY A 183 0.36 0.88 21.42
C GLY A 183 0.68 1.93 20.36
N THR A 184 1.68 2.75 20.62
CA THR A 184 2.07 3.85 19.73
C THR A 184 3.46 3.62 19.18
N VAL A 185 3.59 3.66 17.85
CA VAL A 185 4.88 3.71 17.14
C VAL A 185 5.21 5.14 16.77
N SER A 186 6.50 5.43 16.52
CA SER A 186 6.92 6.75 16.04
C SER A 186 7.89 6.65 14.88
N LYS A 187 7.81 7.62 13.97
CA LYS A 187 8.72 7.76 12.83
C LYS A 187 9.10 9.22 12.68
N ALA A 188 10.40 9.50 12.79
CA ALA A 188 10.93 10.85 12.69
C ALA A 188 12.15 10.89 11.78
N GLY A 189 12.25 11.88 10.91
CA GLY A 189 13.30 11.90 9.90
C GLY A 189 13.31 13.13 9.02
N SER A 190 14.13 13.04 7.96
CA SER A 190 14.17 13.99 6.87
C SER A 190 13.66 13.35 5.58
N ARG A 191 12.91 14.12 4.81
CA ARG A 191 12.27 13.68 3.57
C ARG A 191 12.38 14.78 2.53
N LYS A 192 12.70 14.38 1.30
CA LYS A 192 12.68 15.20 0.10
C LYS A 192 11.77 14.53 -0.93
N VAL A 193 10.90 15.31 -1.55
CA VAL A 193 10.00 14.92 -2.63
C VAL A 193 10.25 15.85 -3.81
N GLU A 194 10.58 15.30 -4.96
CA GLU A 194 10.84 16.04 -6.21
C GLU A 194 9.87 15.55 -7.28
N ILE A 195 9.16 16.47 -7.96
CA ILE A 195 8.32 16.12 -9.11
C ILE A 195 9.23 16.06 -10.33
N THR A 196 9.59 14.86 -10.77
CA THR A 196 10.54 14.62 -11.86
C THR A 196 9.89 14.61 -13.23
N GLU A 197 8.59 14.30 -13.31
CA GLU A 197 7.79 14.30 -14.55
C GLU A 197 6.40 14.90 -14.26
N GLY A 198 5.71 15.39 -15.29
CA GLY A 198 4.37 15.98 -15.19
C GLY A 198 4.31 17.42 -14.66
N ALA A 199 5.38 17.93 -14.02
CA ALA A 199 5.39 19.29 -13.43
C ALA A 199 5.13 20.46 -14.41
N ASP A 200 5.18 20.19 -15.72
CA ASP A 200 4.92 21.14 -16.81
C ASP A 200 3.45 21.16 -17.25
N THR A 201 2.61 20.26 -16.72
CA THR A 201 1.17 20.23 -16.99
C THR A 201 0.40 20.91 -15.86
N GLU A 202 -0.85 21.29 -16.17
CA GLU A 202 -1.73 21.99 -15.24
C GLU A 202 -2.23 21.08 -14.11
N THR A 203 -2.35 19.79 -14.41
CA THR A 203 -2.90 18.78 -13.52
C THR A 203 -1.80 18.03 -12.82
N TRP A 204 -2.08 17.49 -11.63
CA TRP A 204 -1.10 16.67 -10.93
C TRP A 204 -1.19 15.17 -11.28
N VAL A 205 -2.21 14.77 -12.06
CA VAL A 205 -2.57 13.37 -12.34
C VAL A 205 -1.52 12.61 -13.16
N ASP A 206 -0.65 13.32 -13.87
CA ASP A 206 0.48 12.77 -14.64
C ASP A 206 1.83 13.01 -13.94
N ASN A 207 1.83 13.55 -12.72
CA ASN A 207 3.07 13.78 -11.99
C ASN A 207 3.74 12.47 -11.59
N VAL A 208 5.06 12.44 -11.71
CA VAL A 208 5.90 11.40 -11.11
C VAL A 208 6.74 12.04 -10.02
N LYS A 209 6.57 11.57 -8.79
CA LYS A 209 7.36 12.01 -7.63
C LYS A 209 8.51 11.05 -7.40
N THR A 210 9.70 11.60 -7.14
CA THR A 210 10.80 10.86 -6.51
C THR A 210 10.95 11.27 -5.06
N ILE A 211 11.17 10.29 -4.19
CA ILE A 211 11.25 10.49 -2.75
C ILE A 211 12.61 9.99 -2.28
N THR A 212 13.30 10.81 -1.48
CA THR A 212 14.54 10.45 -0.80
C THR A 212 14.50 10.91 0.65
N GLY A 213 15.33 10.31 1.50
CA GLY A 213 15.35 10.67 2.91
C GLY A 213 15.84 9.55 3.81
N PHE A 214 15.80 9.84 5.09
CA PHE A 214 16.13 8.90 6.15
C PHE A 214 15.26 9.18 7.37
N SER A 215 15.00 8.16 8.17
CA SER A 215 14.22 8.29 9.40
C SER A 215 14.69 7.30 10.45
N THR A 216 14.29 7.55 11.69
CA THR A 216 14.32 6.59 12.78
C THR A 216 12.89 6.15 13.04
N TYR A 217 12.68 4.84 13.11
CA TYR A 217 11.42 4.23 13.47
C TYR A 217 11.54 3.63 14.87
N THR A 218 10.51 3.83 15.70
CA THR A 218 10.39 3.24 17.04
C THR A 218 9.19 2.31 17.04
N THR A 219 9.45 1.02 17.28
CA THR A 219 8.46 -0.06 17.33
C THR A 219 7.66 -0.04 18.64
N LEU A 220 6.63 -0.88 18.72
CA LEU A 220 5.71 -0.96 19.87
C LEU A 220 6.40 -1.34 21.18
N ASP A 221 7.45 -2.16 21.11
CA ASP A 221 8.28 -2.58 22.25
C ASP A 221 9.35 -1.54 22.63
N GLY A 222 9.43 -0.42 21.89
CA GLY A 222 10.37 0.67 22.11
C GLY A 222 11.75 0.43 21.52
N ALA A 223 11.96 -0.65 20.75
CA ALA A 223 13.16 -0.79 19.94
C ALA A 223 13.20 0.26 18.82
N THR A 224 14.39 0.59 18.35
CA THR A 224 14.56 1.56 17.26
C THR A 224 15.44 1.01 16.15
N PHE A 225 15.09 1.34 14.92
CA PHE A 225 15.90 1.09 13.73
C PHE A 225 15.92 2.31 12.82
N SER A 226 16.98 2.45 12.03
CA SER A 226 17.05 3.50 11.01
C SER A 226 16.54 2.99 9.68
N VAL A 227 15.80 3.84 8.98
CA VAL A 227 15.32 3.61 7.61
C VAL A 227 16.01 4.62 6.71
N GLU A 228 16.69 4.18 5.67
CA GLU A 228 17.29 5.03 4.64
C GLU A 228 16.73 4.66 3.27
N ILE A 229 16.31 5.65 2.48
CA ILE A 229 15.95 5.44 1.08
C ILE A 229 17.25 5.43 0.28
N THR A 230 17.77 4.25 -0.02
CA THR A 230 19.08 4.06 -0.68
C THR A 230 18.99 4.12 -2.20
N THR A 231 17.82 3.80 -2.76
CA THR A 231 17.44 4.12 -4.14
C THR A 231 16.17 4.95 -4.09
N PRO A 232 16.11 6.14 -4.74
CA PRO A 232 14.94 7.01 -4.69
C PRO A 232 13.65 6.25 -4.98
N LEU A 233 12.63 6.45 -4.15
CA LEU A 233 11.33 5.83 -4.37
C LEU A 233 10.59 6.59 -5.46
N VAL A 234 9.93 5.88 -6.37
CA VAL A 234 9.16 6.48 -7.46
C VAL A 234 7.67 6.29 -7.20
N LYS A 235 6.93 7.40 -7.14
CA LYS A 235 5.48 7.44 -6.93
C LYS A 235 4.80 8.20 -8.06
N PRO A 236 4.34 7.51 -9.12
CA PRO A 236 3.44 8.07 -10.12
C PRO A 236 2.11 8.47 -9.47
N ALA A 237 1.50 9.55 -9.95
CA ALA A 237 0.16 9.95 -9.56
C ALA A 237 -0.90 8.95 -10.06
N ALA A 238 -0.69 8.36 -11.24
CA ALA A 238 -1.59 7.37 -11.84
C ALA A 238 -1.58 5.99 -11.16
N CYS A 239 -0.67 5.74 -10.22
CA CYS A 239 -0.60 4.47 -9.50
C CYS A 239 -0.83 4.72 -8.02
N LYS A 240 -1.67 3.92 -7.35
CA LYS A 240 -1.89 4.00 -5.90
C LYS A 240 -0.60 3.82 -5.09
N PHE A 241 0.32 3.01 -5.59
CA PHE A 241 1.50 2.53 -4.87
C PHE A 241 2.80 3.22 -5.29
N ILE A 242 3.81 3.09 -4.44
CA ILE A 242 5.21 3.31 -4.86
C ILE A 242 5.59 2.13 -5.75
N VAL A 243 6.12 2.40 -6.94
CA VAL A 243 6.34 1.37 -7.97
C VAL A 243 7.80 0.93 -8.13
N SER A 244 8.74 1.67 -7.53
CA SER A 244 10.16 1.29 -7.53
C SER A 244 10.96 2.07 -6.48
N GLY A 245 12.18 1.60 -6.23
CA GLY A 245 13.12 2.18 -5.27
C GLY A 245 13.36 1.24 -4.11
N VAL A 246 14.33 1.58 -3.25
CA VAL A 246 14.80 0.67 -2.19
C VAL A 246 14.94 1.43 -0.88
N LYS A 247 14.32 0.88 0.17
CA LYS A 247 14.60 1.23 1.55
C LYS A 247 15.57 0.22 2.16
N THR A 248 16.46 0.71 3.01
CA THR A 248 17.34 -0.09 3.84
C THR A 248 17.03 0.18 5.30
N TYR A 249 16.76 -0.89 6.04
CA TYR A 249 16.53 -0.90 7.47
C TYR A 249 17.83 -1.32 8.15
N THR A 250 18.27 -0.58 9.16
CA THR A 250 19.45 -0.94 9.95
C THR A 250 19.08 -1.03 11.42
N THR A 251 19.27 -2.21 11.97
CA THR A 251 19.10 -2.54 13.39
C THR A 251 20.49 -2.73 14.02
N PRO A 252 20.58 -2.94 15.34
CA PRO A 252 21.84 -3.36 15.96
C PRO A 252 22.34 -4.75 15.51
N THR A 253 21.45 -5.60 14.97
CA THR A 253 21.76 -6.98 14.56
C THR A 253 22.26 -7.05 13.12
N GLY A 254 21.80 -6.14 12.25
CA GLY A 254 22.21 -6.11 10.86
C GLY A 254 21.34 -5.20 10.00
N THR A 255 21.25 -5.53 8.71
CA THR A 255 20.57 -4.73 7.69
C THR A 255 19.62 -5.57 6.86
N SER A 256 18.42 -5.07 6.63
CA SER A 256 17.45 -5.63 5.70
C SER A 256 17.01 -4.57 4.68
N THR A 257 16.34 -4.98 3.61
CA THR A 257 15.89 -4.08 2.54
C THR A 257 14.44 -4.33 2.16
N LEU A 258 13.77 -3.30 1.67
CA LEU A 258 12.46 -3.39 1.02
C LEU A 258 12.60 -2.76 -0.37
N ASP A 259 12.43 -3.57 -1.40
CA ASP A 259 12.48 -3.17 -2.80
C ASP A 259 11.06 -3.05 -3.34
N PHE A 260 10.69 -1.87 -3.85
CA PHE A 260 9.34 -1.56 -4.34
C PHE A 260 9.10 -2.02 -5.79
N GLY A 261 10.07 -2.69 -6.41
CA GLY A 261 9.89 -3.27 -7.74
C GLY A 261 10.49 -2.44 -8.88
N ASP A 262 10.01 -2.72 -10.09
CA ASP A 262 10.65 -2.32 -11.34
C ASP A 262 9.93 -1.18 -12.08
N GLY A 263 8.86 -0.65 -11.50
CA GLY A 263 7.99 0.36 -12.11
C GLY A 263 6.55 -0.13 -12.32
N THR A 264 6.27 -1.42 -12.12
CA THR A 264 4.93 -1.99 -12.22
C THR A 264 4.04 -1.52 -11.07
N CYS A 265 2.77 -1.22 -11.35
CA CYS A 265 1.78 -0.83 -10.36
C CYS A 265 1.02 -2.07 -9.86
N ASP A 266 1.70 -2.93 -9.10
CA ASP A 266 1.17 -4.23 -8.66
C ASP A 266 0.75 -4.26 -7.18
N GLY A 267 1.21 -3.29 -6.39
CA GLY A 267 0.91 -3.22 -4.96
C GLY A 267 1.77 -4.15 -4.11
N PHE A 268 2.93 -4.57 -4.60
CA PHE A 268 3.85 -5.43 -3.86
C PHE A 268 5.23 -4.79 -3.67
N ALA A 269 5.90 -5.20 -2.61
CA ALA A 269 7.30 -4.91 -2.37
C ALA A 269 8.01 -6.15 -1.84
N LEU A 270 9.28 -6.32 -2.18
CA LEU A 270 10.09 -7.46 -1.78
C LEU A 270 10.95 -7.10 -0.58
N TYR A 271 10.61 -7.63 0.58
CA TYR A 271 11.44 -7.56 1.77
C TYR A 271 12.53 -8.62 1.71
N THR A 272 13.78 -8.24 1.99
CA THR A 272 14.91 -9.17 2.13
C THR A 272 15.56 -8.98 3.50
N ASN A 273 15.57 -10.04 4.31
CA ASN A 273 16.11 -10.00 5.66
C ASN A 273 17.65 -10.09 5.68
N GLU A 274 18.23 -10.07 6.89
CA GLU A 274 19.69 -10.14 7.09
C GLU A 274 20.32 -11.45 6.59
N ALA A 275 19.54 -12.55 6.57
CA ALA A 275 19.96 -13.86 6.08
C ALA A 275 19.83 -13.99 4.55
N GLY A 276 19.19 -13.02 3.88
CA GLY A 276 18.91 -13.05 2.44
C GLY A 276 17.61 -13.79 2.09
N GLU A 277 16.77 -14.10 3.07
CA GLU A 277 15.44 -14.66 2.84
C GLU A 277 14.50 -13.55 2.40
N GLN A 278 13.60 -13.89 1.48
CA GLN A 278 12.73 -12.95 0.80
C GLN A 278 11.27 -13.20 1.15
N MET A 279 10.54 -12.13 1.39
CA MET A 279 9.12 -12.15 1.71
C MET A 279 8.43 -11.01 0.96
N GLU A 280 7.26 -11.31 0.43
CA GLU A 280 6.44 -10.30 -0.22
C GLU A 280 5.68 -9.49 0.83
N VAL A 281 5.67 -8.17 0.64
CA VAL A 281 4.95 -7.20 1.46
C VAL A 281 3.90 -6.55 0.58
N VAL A 282 2.64 -6.76 0.93
CA VAL A 282 1.49 -6.14 0.26
C VAL A 282 1.36 -4.68 0.71
N LEU A 283 1.27 -3.78 -0.26
CA LEU A 283 1.08 -2.34 -0.09
C LEU A 283 -0.41 -1.99 -0.06
N GLY A 284 -0.75 -0.85 0.55
CA GLY A 284 -2.10 -0.29 0.60
C GLY A 284 -3.04 -0.94 1.61
N LYS A 285 -2.51 -1.74 2.55
CA LYS A 285 -3.33 -2.41 3.57
C LYS A 285 -3.99 -1.36 4.48
N LYS A 286 -5.33 -1.36 4.47
CA LYS A 286 -6.12 -0.60 5.46
C LYS A 286 -6.08 -1.32 6.80
N ARG A 287 -6.16 -0.57 7.90
CA ARG A 287 -6.36 -1.18 9.22
C ARG A 287 -7.77 -1.78 9.26
N ARG A 288 -7.89 -3.06 9.57
CA ARG A 288 -9.19 -3.68 9.89
C ARG A 288 -9.62 -3.15 11.25
N ASP A 289 -10.84 -2.61 11.35
CA ASP A 289 -11.42 -2.32 12.65
C ASP A 289 -11.98 -3.64 13.20
N HIS A 290 -11.66 -3.94 14.47
CA HIS A 290 -11.95 -5.20 15.16
C HIS A 290 -13.45 -5.45 15.46
N ASP A 291 -14.37 -4.80 14.75
CA ASP A 291 -15.81 -4.88 14.98
C ASP A 291 -16.55 -5.77 13.94
N ASP A 292 -15.84 -6.42 13.01
CA ASP A 292 -16.44 -7.32 11.98
C ASP A 292 -16.23 -8.83 12.27
N ASP A 293 -15.80 -9.21 13.49
CA ASP A 293 -15.45 -10.60 13.85
C ASP A 293 -16.61 -11.45 14.46
N ASP A 294 -17.88 -11.10 14.29
CA ASP A 294 -19.00 -11.73 15.04
C ASP A 294 -20.04 -12.56 14.25
N ASP A 295 -19.90 -12.79 12.93
CA ASP A 295 -21.01 -13.40 12.14
C ASP A 295 -20.75 -14.71 11.36
N ASP A 296 -19.66 -15.46 11.59
CA ASP A 296 -19.45 -16.77 10.89
C ASP A 296 -19.41 -18.00 11.81
N ASP A 297 -20.07 -17.93 12.98
CA ASP A 297 -20.41 -19.11 13.80
C ASP A 297 -21.93 -19.34 13.77
N GLU A 298 -22.52 -19.64 12.62
CA GLU A 298 -23.84 -20.31 12.57
C GLU A 298 -23.78 -21.65 11.84
N ASP A 299 -24.08 -22.68 12.62
CA ASP A 299 -24.26 -24.07 12.25
C ASP A 299 -25.31 -24.24 11.14
N ASP A 300 -24.92 -24.72 9.95
CA ASP A 300 -25.86 -25.27 8.96
C ASP A 300 -25.84 -26.81 8.99
N ASP A 301 -26.59 -27.36 9.95
CA ASP A 301 -27.30 -28.61 9.78
C ASP A 301 -28.59 -28.34 8.94
N GLU A 302 -28.94 -29.32 8.10
CA GLU A 302 -30.24 -29.55 7.44
C GLU A 302 -30.34 -29.22 5.94
N ASP A 303 -30.05 -30.28 5.17
CA ASP A 303 -30.98 -30.96 4.27
C ASP A 303 -31.46 -30.23 2.98
N GLU A 304 -30.95 -30.79 1.88
CA GLU A 304 -31.53 -30.86 0.55
C GLU A 304 -33.06 -31.06 0.59
N ASP A 305 -33.80 -30.28 -0.19
CA ASP A 305 -34.89 -30.82 -1.00
C ASP A 305 -35.18 -29.89 -2.20
N GLU A 306 -35.12 -30.52 -3.36
CA GLU A 306 -35.52 -30.06 -4.69
C GLU A 306 -37.02 -29.71 -4.73
N ASP A 307 -37.43 -28.80 -5.62
CA ASP A 307 -38.57 -29.05 -6.50
C ASP A 307 -38.71 -27.96 -7.58
N GLU A 308 -38.85 -28.45 -8.82
CA GLU A 308 -39.15 -27.77 -10.07
C GLU A 308 -40.64 -27.32 -10.13
N ASP A 309 -40.94 -26.29 -10.93
CA ASP A 309 -41.97 -26.34 -12.00
C ASP A 309 -42.53 -24.94 -12.39
N ASP A 310 -42.31 -24.61 -13.66
CA ASP A 310 -43.18 -23.99 -14.69
C ASP A 310 -44.50 -23.28 -14.29
N ASP A 311 -44.76 -22.10 -14.90
CA ASP A 311 -45.85 -21.93 -15.88
C ASP A 311 -45.98 -20.50 -16.46
N GLU A 312 -46.52 -20.48 -17.67
CA GLU A 312 -46.52 -19.47 -18.75
C GLU A 312 -47.55 -18.31 -18.64
N ASP A 313 -47.28 -17.28 -19.47
CA ASP A 313 -48.17 -16.39 -20.25
C ASP A 313 -49.17 -15.40 -19.60
N ASP A 314 -49.07 -14.12 -20.02
CA ASP A 314 -50.18 -13.40 -20.70
C ASP A 314 -49.69 -12.06 -21.33
N GLU A 315 -49.99 -11.88 -22.62
CA GLU A 315 -49.82 -10.65 -23.42
C GLU A 315 -51.02 -9.68 -23.22
N ASP A 316 -50.80 -8.36 -23.30
CA ASP A 316 -51.54 -7.46 -24.23
C ASP A 316 -51.18 -5.94 -24.09
N ASP A 317 -50.89 -5.37 -25.25
CA ASP A 317 -50.72 -4.00 -25.78
C ASP A 317 -51.32 -2.76 -25.07
N SER A 318 -50.58 -1.62 -25.11
CA SER A 318 -50.95 -0.43 -25.95
C SER A 318 -50.01 0.79 -25.83
N ASP A 319 -49.46 1.20 -26.98
CA ASP A 319 -49.24 2.54 -27.59
C ASP A 319 -48.49 3.71 -26.88
N GLU A 320 -47.31 4.02 -27.46
CA GLU A 320 -46.77 5.30 -28.00
C GLU A 320 -47.04 6.65 -27.27
N ASP A 321 -45.96 7.31 -26.79
CA ASP A 321 -45.33 8.47 -27.46
C ASP A 321 -44.26 9.18 -26.59
N ASP A 322 -43.11 9.45 -27.25
CA ASP A 322 -42.14 10.56 -27.12
C ASP A 322 -41.57 11.00 -25.74
N SER A 323 -40.26 10.81 -25.55
CA SER A 323 -39.27 11.90 -25.72
C SER A 323 -37.85 11.49 -25.29
N ASP A 324 -36.92 11.68 -26.23
CA ASP A 324 -35.51 12.10 -26.12
C ASP A 324 -34.53 11.46 -25.11
N ASP A 325 -33.49 10.90 -25.70
CA ASP A 325 -32.07 10.86 -25.29
C ASP A 325 -31.75 10.35 -23.87
N GLU A 326 -31.27 9.10 -23.77
CA GLU A 326 -30.10 8.73 -22.94
C GLU A 326 -29.63 7.27 -23.20
N ASP A 327 -28.30 7.13 -23.20
CA ASP A 327 -27.46 5.99 -22.83
C ASP A 327 -27.26 4.73 -23.68
N GLY A 328 -25.98 4.33 -23.72
CA GLY A 328 -25.61 2.92 -23.54
C GLY A 328 -24.98 2.24 -24.74
N ASN A 329 -23.74 2.61 -25.09
CA ASN A 329 -22.80 1.62 -25.63
C ASN A 329 -21.45 1.82 -24.95
N ASP A 330 -21.43 1.55 -23.64
CA ASP A 330 -20.22 1.13 -22.98
C ASP A 330 -20.02 -0.33 -23.42
N GLU A 331 -19.27 -0.52 -24.51
CA GLU A 331 -18.58 -1.79 -24.72
C GLU A 331 -17.57 -1.90 -23.57
N ALA A 332 -18.00 -2.50 -22.47
CA ALA A 332 -17.11 -2.99 -21.43
C ALA A 332 -16.17 -3.99 -22.13
N GLY A 333 -14.90 -3.63 -22.24
CA GLY A 333 -13.89 -4.54 -22.78
C GLY A 333 -13.90 -5.82 -21.95
N SER A 334 -14.20 -6.94 -22.58
CA SER A 334 -14.10 -8.28 -21.98
C SER A 334 -12.67 -8.48 -21.48
N VAL A 335 -12.49 -8.58 -20.16
CA VAL A 335 -11.20 -8.96 -19.56
C VAL A 335 -11.13 -10.49 -19.58
N ARG A 336 -9.99 -11.00 -20.07
CA ARG A 336 -9.71 -12.43 -20.11
C ARG A 336 -8.54 -12.75 -19.20
N CYS A 337 -8.75 -13.59 -18.20
CA CYS A 337 -7.71 -14.06 -17.30
C CYS A 337 -7.42 -15.56 -17.50
N VAL A 338 -6.15 -15.93 -17.46
CA VAL A 338 -5.70 -17.32 -17.55
C VAL A 338 -4.93 -17.67 -16.28
N LEU A 339 -5.51 -18.56 -15.48
CA LEU A 339 -4.83 -19.19 -14.35
C LEU A 339 -4.01 -20.37 -14.88
N ILE A 340 -2.72 -20.36 -14.59
CA ILE A 340 -1.79 -21.44 -14.91
C ILE A 340 -1.32 -22.03 -13.58
N THR A 341 -1.64 -23.30 -13.35
CA THR A 341 -1.16 -24.07 -12.20
C THR A 341 -0.48 -25.35 -12.69
N PRO A 342 0.26 -26.06 -11.81
CA PRO A 342 0.84 -27.35 -12.15
C PRO A 342 -0.21 -28.42 -12.50
N CYS A 343 -1.44 -28.27 -11.98
CA CYS A 343 -2.50 -29.26 -12.13
C CYS A 343 -3.46 -28.95 -13.28
N THR A 344 -3.75 -27.68 -13.49
CA THR A 344 -4.82 -27.21 -14.39
C THR A 344 -4.50 -25.83 -14.96
N GLU A 345 -4.94 -25.59 -16.19
CA GLU A 345 -5.06 -24.27 -16.79
C GLU A 345 -6.56 -23.91 -16.87
N LYS A 346 -6.94 -22.74 -16.35
CA LYS A 346 -8.33 -22.28 -16.28
C LYS A 346 -8.45 -20.87 -16.86
N VAL A 347 -9.48 -20.65 -17.68
CA VAL A 347 -9.75 -19.36 -18.32
C VAL A 347 -11.02 -18.75 -17.69
N PHE A 348 -10.95 -17.44 -17.42
CA PHE A 348 -12.03 -16.58 -16.97
C PHE A 348 -12.30 -15.54 -18.06
N GLU A 349 -13.56 -15.35 -18.44
CA GLU A 349 -14.02 -14.40 -19.45
C GLU A 349 -15.08 -13.49 -18.80
N ASP A 350 -15.05 -12.19 -19.10
CA ASP A 350 -15.99 -11.17 -18.61
C ASP A 350 -15.99 -10.96 -17.08
N GLU A 351 -14.93 -11.41 -16.39
CA GLU A 351 -14.72 -11.14 -14.96
C GLU A 351 -13.92 -9.83 -14.78
N GLY A 352 -14.18 -9.10 -13.69
CA GLY A 352 -13.43 -7.88 -13.34
C GLY A 352 -11.94 -8.13 -13.03
N GLU A 353 -11.28 -7.23 -12.30
CA GLU A 353 -9.91 -7.48 -11.85
C GLU A 353 -9.88 -8.69 -10.91
N LEU A 354 -9.06 -9.70 -11.27
CA LEU A 354 -8.89 -10.94 -10.52
C LEU A 354 -7.48 -11.04 -9.94
N TYR A 355 -7.34 -11.67 -8.79
CA TYR A 355 -6.05 -12.02 -8.21
C TYR A 355 -6.06 -13.46 -7.67
N VAL A 356 -4.87 -14.06 -7.55
CA VAL A 356 -4.70 -15.44 -7.08
C VAL A 356 -4.05 -15.46 -5.70
N VAL A 357 -4.58 -16.28 -4.81
CA VAL A 357 -4.01 -16.60 -3.50
C VAL A 357 -3.73 -18.09 -3.47
N SER A 358 -2.58 -18.51 -2.94
CA SER A 358 -2.29 -19.92 -2.76
C SER A 358 -1.71 -20.20 -1.38
N GLU A 359 -2.11 -21.32 -0.79
CA GLU A 359 -1.64 -21.77 0.52
C GLU A 359 -1.25 -23.26 0.48
N GLN A 360 -0.11 -23.59 1.07
CA GLN A 360 0.32 -24.98 1.19
C GLN A 360 -0.41 -25.66 2.36
N THR A 361 -1.16 -26.72 2.07
CA THR A 361 -1.87 -27.52 3.09
C THR A 361 -1.37 -28.96 3.13
N ASP A 362 -1.83 -29.72 4.13
CA ASP A 362 -1.59 -31.16 4.26
C ASP A 362 -2.12 -31.97 3.05
N ASN A 363 -3.06 -31.41 2.27
CA ASN A 363 -3.71 -32.07 1.14
C ASN A 363 -3.20 -31.62 -0.24
N GLY A 364 -2.25 -30.67 -0.29
CA GLY A 364 -1.75 -30.06 -1.52
C GLY A 364 -1.70 -28.54 -1.44
N LEU A 365 -1.34 -27.89 -2.54
CA LEU A 365 -1.41 -26.44 -2.71
C LEU A 365 -2.87 -26.04 -2.98
N MET A 366 -3.52 -25.40 -2.01
CA MET A 366 -4.81 -24.77 -2.20
C MET A 366 -4.63 -23.48 -3.00
N ILE A 367 -5.48 -23.25 -4.00
CA ILE A 367 -5.42 -22.09 -4.90
C ILE A 367 -6.81 -21.48 -4.97
N TRP A 368 -6.92 -20.19 -4.68
CA TRP A 368 -8.13 -19.39 -4.83
C TRP A 368 -7.90 -18.28 -5.86
N VAL A 369 -8.82 -18.10 -6.78
CA VAL A 369 -8.91 -16.87 -7.60
C VAL A 369 -10.06 -16.04 -7.05
N LYS A 370 -9.79 -14.77 -6.77
CA LYS A 370 -10.73 -13.84 -6.13
C LYS A 370 -10.92 -12.58 -6.95
N ASN A 371 -12.09 -11.94 -6.82
CA ASN A 371 -12.28 -10.55 -7.28
C ASN A 371 -11.74 -9.56 -6.25
N MET A 372 -11.79 -8.27 -6.59
CA MET A 372 -11.36 -7.16 -5.74
C MET A 372 -12.16 -6.98 -4.43
N ASP A 373 -13.32 -7.64 -4.30
CA ASP A 373 -14.15 -7.65 -3.08
C ASP A 373 -13.87 -8.89 -2.20
N ASP A 374 -12.78 -9.62 -2.48
CA ASP A 374 -12.33 -10.86 -1.80
C ASP A 374 -13.25 -12.09 -1.98
N GLU A 375 -14.25 -12.01 -2.87
CA GLU A 375 -15.13 -13.12 -3.22
C GLU A 375 -14.37 -14.18 -4.04
N VAL A 376 -14.52 -15.46 -3.66
CA VAL A 376 -13.87 -16.58 -4.34
C VAL A 376 -14.63 -16.93 -5.62
N ILE A 377 -13.99 -16.69 -6.77
CA ILE A 377 -14.55 -17.00 -8.10
C ILE A 377 -14.10 -18.39 -8.56
N TYR A 378 -12.97 -18.87 -8.05
CA TYR A 378 -12.48 -20.22 -8.32
C TYR A 378 -11.64 -20.76 -7.18
N GLU A 379 -11.76 -22.06 -6.92
CA GLU A 379 -10.98 -22.79 -5.92
C GLU A 379 -10.52 -24.13 -6.49
N GLU A 380 -9.25 -24.49 -6.24
CA GLU A 380 -8.69 -25.79 -6.61
C GLU A 380 -7.64 -26.26 -5.58
N VAL A 381 -7.51 -27.59 -5.43
CA VAL A 381 -6.43 -28.22 -4.67
C VAL A 381 -5.48 -28.92 -5.63
N CYS A 382 -4.24 -28.42 -5.74
CA CYS A 382 -3.21 -29.00 -6.60
C CYS A 382 -2.24 -29.87 -5.79
N GLN A 383 -2.13 -31.16 -6.14
CA GLN A 383 -1.23 -32.11 -5.46
C GLN A 383 0.22 -32.08 -5.98
N GLU A 384 0.49 -31.28 -7.01
CA GLU A 384 1.82 -31.11 -7.60
C GLU A 384 2.43 -29.77 -7.17
N GLU A 385 3.70 -29.78 -6.78
CA GLU A 385 4.43 -28.55 -6.45
C GLU A 385 4.84 -27.83 -7.75
N GLY A 386 4.61 -26.52 -7.82
CA GLY A 386 5.05 -25.68 -8.93
C GLY A 386 4.52 -24.25 -8.85
N GLU A 387 4.82 -23.48 -9.88
CA GLU A 387 4.46 -22.06 -9.95
C GLU A 387 2.97 -21.89 -10.26
N VAL A 388 2.35 -20.93 -9.57
CA VAL A 388 0.98 -20.51 -9.80
C VAL A 388 1.03 -19.09 -10.35
N SER A 389 0.43 -18.86 -11.51
CA SER A 389 0.33 -17.52 -12.10
C SER A 389 -1.08 -17.26 -12.64
N LEU A 390 -1.49 -16.00 -12.57
CA LEU A 390 -2.73 -15.51 -13.16
C LEU A 390 -2.37 -14.37 -14.13
N GLU A 391 -2.61 -14.58 -15.42
CA GLU A 391 -2.34 -13.60 -16.46
C GLU A 391 -3.65 -13.03 -17.00
N CYS A 392 -3.91 -11.75 -16.74
CA CYS A 392 -5.10 -11.06 -17.23
C CYS A 392 -4.76 -10.11 -18.38
N SER A 393 -5.56 -10.13 -19.45
CA SER A 393 -5.48 -9.22 -20.58
C SER A 393 -6.85 -8.65 -20.92
N SER A 394 -6.95 -7.33 -21.03
CA SER A 394 -8.09 -6.67 -21.65
C SER A 394 -7.91 -6.67 -23.17
N GLU A 395 -8.86 -7.25 -23.93
CA GLU A 395 -8.88 -7.01 -25.38
C GLU A 395 -9.23 -5.53 -25.62
N SER A 396 -8.22 -4.75 -26.01
CA SER A 396 -8.45 -3.45 -26.67
C SER A 396 -8.25 -3.69 -28.16
N ASP A 397 -9.24 -3.29 -28.95
CA ASP A 397 -9.36 -3.56 -30.39
C ASP A 397 -8.04 -3.41 -31.18
N GLU A 398 -7.43 -4.53 -31.57
CA GLU A 398 -6.59 -4.57 -32.77
C GLU A 398 -7.48 -4.68 -34.02
N GLU A 399 -8.10 -3.57 -34.44
CA GLU A 399 -8.42 -3.36 -35.84
C GLU A 399 -8.14 -1.89 -36.25
N GLY A 400 -7.05 -1.68 -37.01
CA GLY A 400 -6.93 -0.43 -37.79
C GLY A 400 -5.55 0.04 -38.23
N ASN A 401 -4.81 -0.75 -39.04
CA ASN A 401 -4.20 -0.22 -40.27
C ASN A 401 -3.82 -1.31 -41.29
#